data_AF-A0A9D8P9E2-F1
#
_entry.id   AF-A0A9D8P9E2-F1
#
_cell.length_a   1.000
_cell.length_b   1.000
_cell.length_c   1.000
_cell.angle_alpha   90.00
_cell.angle_beta   90.00
_cell.angle_gamma   90.00
#
_symmetry.space_group_name_H-M   'P 1'
#
loop_
_entity.id
_entity.type
_entity.pdbx_description
1 polymer ?
#
loop_
_entity_poly.entity_id
_entity_poly.type
_entity_poly.pdbx_seq_one_letter_code
_entity_poly.pdbx_strand_id
1 'polypeptide(L)'
;MFRILLILFVLLSVGCTGRSHVAAVKSEVSSVVDRIFQSRYYDSYQERACGQNILGFVDALRAAGVDLSDYRMVKITNQGPGSLGMVNAQSARSIRFNRPAAVELNWYHHVILLDQANGLIYDFDYLTGPTTVRVSEYIDTMFSREPECSKPIRDLSTFCVGAQQKLATYLWEISPVTETDRPTELRMGEVLDLFR
;
A
#
# COMPACT_ATOMS: atom_id res chain seq x y z
N MET A 1 -18.03 -74.70 -7.22
CA MET A 1 -18.39 -73.67 -6.21
C MET A 1 -17.12 -72.92 -5.81
N PHE A 2 -16.84 -71.78 -6.46
CA PHE A 2 -15.73 -70.89 -6.07
C PHE A 2 -16.30 -69.48 -5.87
N ARG A 3 -16.13 -68.97 -4.65
CA ARG A 3 -16.59 -67.65 -4.21
C ARG A 3 -15.64 -66.58 -4.76
N ILE A 4 -16.22 -65.60 -5.44
CA ILE A 4 -15.56 -64.38 -5.92
C ILE A 4 -15.35 -63.46 -4.71
N LEU A 5 -14.09 -63.15 -4.39
CA LEU A 5 -13.74 -62.14 -3.39
C LEU A 5 -13.37 -60.84 -4.13
N LEU A 6 -14.25 -59.85 -3.98
CA LEU A 6 -14.11 -58.49 -4.50
C LEU A 6 -13.01 -57.77 -3.69
N ILE A 7 -11.89 -57.40 -4.30
CA ILE A 7 -10.87 -56.53 -3.66
C ILE A 7 -11.19 -55.08 -4.03
N LEU A 8 -11.61 -54.33 -3.02
CA LEU A 8 -11.95 -52.92 -3.05
C LEU A 8 -10.65 -52.09 -3.16
N PHE A 9 -10.44 -51.43 -4.30
CA PHE A 9 -9.39 -50.42 -4.47
C PHE A 9 -9.82 -49.12 -3.76
N VAL A 10 -9.20 -48.82 -2.62
CA VAL A 10 -9.32 -47.51 -1.96
C VAL A 10 -8.22 -46.60 -2.51
N LEU A 11 -8.60 -45.71 -3.41
CA LEU A 11 -7.78 -44.57 -3.84
C LEU A 11 -7.72 -43.55 -2.70
N LEU A 12 -6.66 -43.59 -1.89
CA LEU A 12 -6.31 -42.52 -0.97
C LEU A 12 -5.63 -41.39 -1.77
N SER A 13 -6.44 -40.46 -2.27
CA SER A 13 -6.00 -39.14 -2.70
C SER A 13 -5.62 -38.33 -1.45
N VAL A 14 -4.36 -38.44 -1.01
CA VAL A 14 -3.78 -37.45 -0.08
C VAL A 14 -3.57 -36.17 -0.87
N GLY A 15 -4.55 -35.28 -0.77
CA GLY A 15 -4.47 -33.95 -1.34
C GLY A 15 -3.31 -33.18 -0.70
N CYS A 16 -2.32 -32.83 -1.52
CA CYS A 16 -1.45 -31.69 -1.27
C CYS A 16 -2.31 -30.42 -1.30
N THR A 17 -3.00 -30.15 -0.19
CA THR A 17 -3.58 -28.83 0.05
C THR A 17 -2.44 -27.95 0.50
N GLY A 18 -1.84 -27.28 -0.50
CA GLY A 18 -0.97 -26.15 -0.30
C GLY A 18 -1.69 -25.09 0.51
N ARG A 19 -1.24 -24.91 1.75
CA ARG A 19 -1.34 -23.64 2.45
C ARG A 19 -0.07 -23.49 3.27
N SER A 20 1.04 -23.34 2.55
CA SER A 20 2.26 -22.80 3.15
C SER A 20 1.89 -21.45 3.73
N HIS A 21 1.91 -21.40 5.06
CA HIS A 21 1.90 -20.17 5.83
C HIS A 21 3.06 -19.31 5.34
N VAL A 22 2.79 -18.34 4.45
CA VAL A 22 3.70 -17.23 4.17
C VAL A 22 3.58 -16.25 5.34
N ALA A 23 3.94 -16.72 6.52
CA ALA A 23 4.09 -15.92 7.72
C ALA A 23 5.56 -15.93 8.11
N ALA A 24 6.09 -14.71 8.24
CA ALA A 24 7.33 -14.39 8.93
C ALA A 24 8.64 -14.82 8.26
N VAL A 25 9.06 -14.04 7.26
CA VAL A 25 10.45 -13.55 7.24
C VAL A 25 10.40 -12.03 7.28
N LYS A 26 10.08 -11.48 8.45
CA LYS A 26 10.32 -10.07 8.74
C LYS A 26 11.81 -10.01 9.13
N SER A 27 12.68 -9.69 8.18
CA SER A 27 14.13 -9.65 8.40
C SER A 27 14.48 -8.67 9.53
N GLU A 28 15.62 -8.85 10.19
CA GLU A 28 16.09 -7.88 11.20
C GLU A 28 16.21 -6.45 10.62
N VAL A 29 16.50 -6.31 9.31
CA VAL A 29 16.50 -5.02 8.60
C VAL A 29 15.10 -4.39 8.60
N SER A 30 14.05 -5.17 8.35
CA SER A 30 12.67 -4.70 8.48
C SER A 30 12.38 -4.22 9.91
N SER A 31 12.99 -4.81 10.94
CA SER A 31 12.80 -4.35 12.32
C SER A 31 13.40 -2.97 12.62
N VAL A 32 14.55 -2.61 12.02
CA VAL A 32 15.17 -1.28 12.18
C VAL A 32 14.35 -0.23 11.44
N VAL A 33 14.00 -0.52 10.19
CA VAL A 33 13.22 0.37 9.32
C VAL A 33 11.84 0.63 9.93
N ASP A 34 11.15 -0.42 10.38
CA ASP A 34 9.86 -0.31 11.06
C ASP A 34 9.95 0.51 12.35
N ARG A 35 11.01 0.32 13.15
CA ARG A 35 11.20 1.10 14.39
C ARG A 35 11.40 2.58 14.09
N ILE A 36 12.18 2.92 13.07
CA ILE A 36 12.37 4.30 12.64
C ILE A 36 11.05 4.87 12.12
N PHE A 37 10.31 4.12 11.29
CA PHE A 37 9.00 4.54 10.80
C PHE A 37 8.03 4.83 11.95
N GLN A 38 7.94 3.92 12.92
CA GLN A 38 7.09 4.09 14.10
C GLN A 38 7.49 5.31 14.94
N SER A 39 8.76 5.49 15.26
CA SER A 39 9.22 6.68 15.99
C SER A 39 8.89 7.96 15.22
N ARG A 40 9.23 8.02 13.93
CA ARG A 40 8.92 9.19 13.10
C ARG A 40 7.42 9.49 13.05
N TYR A 41 6.58 8.46 13.00
CA TYR A 41 5.12 8.59 12.97
C TYR A 41 4.56 9.24 14.24
N TYR A 42 5.09 8.88 15.41
CA TYR A 42 4.64 9.44 16.68
C TYR A 42 5.29 10.78 17.00
N ASP A 43 6.57 10.94 16.65
CA ASP A 43 7.39 12.06 17.13
C ASP A 43 7.40 13.26 16.17
N SER A 44 7.16 13.03 14.88
CA SER A 44 7.49 14.02 13.84
C SER A 44 6.53 14.08 12.65
N TYR A 45 5.42 13.34 12.71
CA TYR A 45 4.40 13.40 11.67
C TYR A 45 3.80 14.81 11.58
N GLN A 46 3.77 15.34 10.36
CA GLN A 46 3.12 16.59 10.03
C GLN A 46 1.95 16.36 9.08
N GLU A 47 0.77 16.85 9.46
CA GLU A 47 -0.42 16.76 8.65
C GLU A 47 -0.26 17.51 7.33
N ARG A 48 -0.83 16.95 6.24
CA ARG A 48 -0.80 17.54 4.89
C ARG A 48 0.62 17.77 4.33
N ALA A 49 1.61 17.10 4.91
CA ALA A 49 3.00 17.21 4.53
C ALA A 49 3.59 15.82 4.20
N CYS A 50 2.84 14.97 3.48
CA CYS A 50 3.25 13.60 3.14
C CYS A 50 4.66 13.54 2.53
N GLY A 51 5.00 14.45 1.60
CA GLY A 51 6.35 14.56 1.06
C GLY A 51 7.43 14.85 2.12
N GLN A 52 7.20 15.77 3.06
CA GLN A 52 8.14 16.08 4.14
C GLN A 52 8.27 14.93 5.14
N ASN A 53 7.16 14.24 5.44
CA ASN A 53 7.18 13.05 6.31
C ASN A 53 8.05 11.95 5.71
N ILE A 54 7.89 11.66 4.41
CA ILE A 54 8.70 10.67 3.70
C ILE A 54 10.17 11.11 3.58
N LEU A 55 10.45 12.38 3.24
CA LEU A 55 11.82 12.88 3.19
C LEU A 55 12.52 12.77 4.54
N GLY A 56 11.85 13.19 5.62
CA GLY A 56 12.40 13.07 6.97
C GLY A 56 12.55 11.62 7.44
N PHE A 57 11.72 10.69 6.95
CA PHE A 57 11.89 9.26 7.18
C PHE A 57 13.12 8.72 6.44
N VAL A 58 13.27 9.05 5.15
CA VAL A 58 14.45 8.71 4.34
C VAL A 58 15.74 9.21 4.98
N ASP A 59 15.75 10.46 5.46
CA ASP A 59 16.92 11.03 6.13
C ASP A 59 17.28 10.27 7.41
N ALA A 60 16.27 9.82 8.18
CA ALA A 60 16.48 9.00 9.37
C ALA A 60 17.01 7.60 9.03
N LEU A 61 16.52 6.98 7.95
CA LEU A 61 17.06 5.70 7.47
C LEU A 61 18.53 5.83 7.03
N ARG A 62 18.85 6.90 6.29
CA ARG A 62 20.23 7.21 5.88
C ARG A 62 21.15 7.42 7.08
N ALA A 63 20.70 8.17 8.08
CA ALA A 63 21.44 8.40 9.32
C ALA A 63 21.68 7.10 10.12
N ALA A 64 20.76 6.14 10.02
CA ALA A 64 20.90 4.82 10.63
C ALA A 64 21.75 3.83 9.81
N GLY A 65 22.29 4.24 8.66
CA GLY A 65 23.12 3.40 7.80
C GLY A 65 22.35 2.33 7.04
N VAL A 66 21.03 2.50 6.85
CA VAL A 66 20.23 1.60 6.01
C VAL A 66 20.62 1.81 4.54
N ASP A 67 20.82 0.70 3.81
CA ASP A 67 20.98 0.76 2.36
C ASP A 67 19.64 1.12 1.69
N LEU A 68 19.65 2.19 0.90
CA LEU A 68 18.47 2.76 0.25
C LEU A 68 18.40 2.43 -1.25
N SER A 69 19.30 1.59 -1.75
CA SER A 69 19.40 1.18 -3.17
C SER A 69 18.09 0.59 -3.72
N ASP A 70 17.34 -0.14 -2.89
CA ASP A 70 16.05 -0.75 -3.25
C ASP A 70 14.83 0.07 -2.80
N TYR A 71 15.03 1.25 -2.22
CA TYR A 71 13.94 2.12 -1.79
C TYR A 71 13.56 3.12 -2.89
N ARG A 72 12.26 3.36 -3.04
CA ARG A 72 11.70 4.30 -4.01
C ARG A 72 10.75 5.26 -3.32
N MET A 73 10.89 6.54 -3.61
CA MET A 73 9.82 7.50 -3.32
C MET A 73 8.76 7.37 -4.40
N VAL A 74 7.51 7.25 -3.98
CA VAL A 74 6.38 7.16 -4.91
C VAL A 74 5.49 8.37 -4.70
N LYS A 75 5.34 9.17 -5.75
CA LYS A 75 4.34 10.23 -5.80
C LYS A 75 3.11 9.70 -6.55
N ILE A 76 1.96 9.78 -5.91
CA ILE A 76 0.68 9.34 -6.45
C ILE A 76 -0.11 10.58 -6.85
N THR A 77 -0.61 10.61 -8.08
CA THR A 77 -1.49 11.67 -8.58
C THR A 77 -2.73 11.07 -9.25
N ASN A 78 -3.83 11.82 -9.29
CA ASN A 78 -5.00 11.49 -10.08
C ASN A 78 -5.01 12.36 -11.34
N GLN A 79 -4.89 11.71 -12.50
CA GLN A 79 -4.95 12.34 -13.82
C GLN A 79 -6.39 12.44 -14.37
N GLY A 80 -7.37 12.05 -13.55
CA GLY A 80 -8.80 12.19 -13.86
C GLY A 80 -9.32 13.61 -13.68
N PRO A 81 -10.61 13.85 -13.93
CA PRO A 81 -11.23 15.19 -13.92
C PRO A 81 -11.36 15.83 -12.52
N GLY A 82 -10.79 15.22 -11.47
CA GLY A 82 -10.91 15.70 -10.10
C GLY A 82 -9.84 15.13 -9.19
N SER A 83 -9.75 15.70 -7.99
CA SER A 83 -8.75 15.41 -6.96
C SER A 83 -9.38 14.91 -5.65
N LEU A 84 -10.69 14.66 -5.68
CA LEU A 84 -11.39 13.85 -4.69
C LEU A 84 -11.19 12.36 -5.01
N GLY A 85 -11.21 11.50 -4.00
CA GLY A 85 -10.91 10.08 -4.10
C GLY A 85 -9.42 9.73 -4.20
N MET A 86 -8.48 10.66 -3.92
CA MET A 86 -7.03 10.40 -4.00
C MET A 86 -6.61 9.18 -3.20
N VAL A 87 -7.19 8.99 -2.04
CA VAL A 87 -7.01 7.82 -1.20
C VAL A 87 -8.33 7.49 -0.54
N ASN A 88 -8.52 6.26 -0.10
CA ASN A 88 -9.68 5.94 0.72
C ASN A 88 -9.57 6.67 2.06
N ALA A 89 -10.28 7.79 2.20
CA ALA A 89 -10.20 8.64 3.38
C ALA A 89 -10.64 7.93 4.67
N GLN A 90 -11.56 6.94 4.58
CA GLN A 90 -11.94 6.11 5.74
C GLN A 90 -10.83 5.15 6.19
N SER A 91 -9.93 4.82 5.28
CA SER A 91 -8.71 4.08 5.59
C SER A 91 -7.52 5.01 5.85
N ALA A 92 -7.64 6.30 5.55
CA ALA A 92 -6.58 7.27 5.76
C ALA A 92 -6.63 7.87 7.16
N ARG A 93 -5.48 8.29 7.67
CA ARG A 93 -5.36 9.00 8.95
C ARG A 93 -6.03 10.38 8.90
N SER A 94 -6.78 10.74 9.94
CA SER A 94 -7.34 12.09 10.12
C SER A 94 -6.33 13.09 10.70
N ILE A 95 -6.60 14.37 10.45
CA ILE A 95 -6.07 15.52 11.23
C ILE A 95 -6.39 15.44 12.74
N ARG A 96 -7.31 14.56 13.14
CA ARG A 96 -7.54 14.19 14.54
C ARG A 96 -6.91 12.82 14.74
N PHE A 97 -5.64 12.81 15.16
CA PHE A 97 -4.84 11.62 15.48
C PHE A 97 -5.71 10.53 16.16
N ASN A 98 -5.55 9.26 15.76
CA ASN A 98 -6.35 8.09 16.18
C ASN A 98 -7.77 7.96 15.60
N ARG A 99 -8.09 8.64 14.49
CA ARG A 99 -9.36 8.44 13.77
C ARG A 99 -9.15 8.44 12.25
N PRO A 100 -10.03 7.78 11.48
CA PRO A 100 -10.09 7.92 10.02
C PRO A 100 -10.32 9.36 9.55
N ALA A 101 -9.76 9.72 8.39
CA ALA A 101 -10.11 10.94 7.66
C ALA A 101 -11.55 10.81 7.14
N ALA A 102 -12.52 11.11 8.00
CA ALA A 102 -13.94 11.04 7.65
C ALA A 102 -14.38 12.01 6.53
N VAL A 103 -13.46 12.84 6.02
CA VAL A 103 -13.67 13.80 4.92
C VAL A 103 -12.45 13.80 4.03
N GLU A 104 -12.66 13.77 2.72
CA GLU A 104 -11.60 13.84 1.74
C GLU A 104 -11.46 15.28 1.24
N LEU A 105 -10.43 15.94 1.77
CA LEU A 105 -10.11 17.32 1.41
C LEU A 105 -9.13 17.33 0.25
N ASN A 106 -9.63 17.50 -0.98
CA ASN A 106 -8.86 17.81 -2.20
C ASN A 106 -7.34 17.50 -2.10
N TRP A 107 -7.00 16.21 -2.12
CA TRP A 107 -5.63 15.74 -2.02
C TRP A 107 -5.03 15.80 -3.42
N TYR A 108 -4.29 16.85 -3.75
CA TYR A 108 -3.75 16.99 -5.11
C TYR A 108 -2.70 15.93 -5.48
N HIS A 109 -2.01 15.37 -4.48
CA HIS A 109 -1.07 14.28 -4.60
C HIS A 109 -0.88 13.59 -3.24
N HIS A 110 -0.29 12.41 -3.25
CA HIS A 110 0.16 11.70 -2.06
C HIS A 110 1.59 11.18 -2.25
N VAL A 111 2.36 11.02 -1.17
CA VAL A 111 3.74 10.53 -1.24
C VAL A 111 3.95 9.44 -0.21
N ILE A 112 4.51 8.32 -0.66
CA ILE A 112 4.84 7.14 0.16
C ILE A 112 6.27 6.67 -0.14
N LEU A 113 6.78 5.79 0.72
CA LEU A 113 8.03 5.07 0.47
C LEU A 113 7.73 3.61 0.15
N LEU A 114 8.35 3.11 -0.91
CA LEU A 114 8.30 1.73 -1.37
C LEU A 114 9.66 1.07 -1.13
N ASP A 115 9.68 -0.02 -0.37
CA ASP A 115 10.79 -0.97 -0.35
C ASP A 115 10.53 -1.98 -1.47
N GLN A 116 11.19 -1.76 -2.61
CA GLN A 116 10.96 -2.52 -3.84
C GLN A 116 11.42 -3.98 -3.69
N ALA A 117 12.50 -4.22 -2.96
CA ALA A 117 13.02 -5.57 -2.76
C ALA A 117 12.06 -6.45 -1.96
N ASN A 118 11.40 -5.89 -0.94
CA ASN A 118 10.48 -6.63 -0.08
C ASN A 118 9.00 -6.44 -0.44
N GLY A 119 8.69 -5.55 -1.38
CA GLY A 119 7.31 -5.22 -1.77
C GLY A 119 6.50 -4.61 -0.64
N LEU A 120 7.13 -3.74 0.17
CA LEU A 120 6.52 -3.11 1.34
C LEU A 120 6.30 -1.60 1.14
N ILE A 121 5.23 -1.09 1.72
CA ILE A 121 4.83 0.32 1.69
C ILE A 121 4.91 0.91 3.09
N TYR A 122 5.53 2.08 3.18
CA TYR A 122 5.53 2.94 4.35
C TYR A 122 4.79 4.23 4.01
N ASP A 123 3.61 4.38 4.61
CA ASP A 123 2.74 5.53 4.43
C ASP A 123 2.28 6.04 5.79
N PHE A 124 2.57 7.31 6.07
CA PHE A 124 2.19 7.96 7.32
C PHE A 124 0.69 8.26 7.42
N ASP A 125 -0.01 8.23 6.29
CA ASP A 125 -1.46 8.43 6.22
C ASP A 125 -2.21 7.10 6.10
N TYR A 126 -1.53 5.95 6.10
CA TYR A 126 -2.18 4.63 6.09
C TYR A 126 -2.70 4.25 7.47
N LEU A 127 -4.03 4.12 7.59
CA LEU A 127 -4.77 3.83 8.82
C LEU A 127 -4.41 4.79 9.97
N THR A 128 -4.79 4.44 11.19
CA THR A 128 -4.58 5.27 12.39
C THR A 128 -3.26 5.00 13.10
N GLY A 129 -2.39 4.13 12.57
CA GLY A 129 -1.11 3.77 13.19
C GLY A 129 -0.04 3.42 12.16
N PRO A 130 1.24 3.44 12.56
CA PRO A 130 2.39 3.19 11.68
C PRO A 130 2.44 1.72 11.26
N THR A 131 1.69 1.39 10.21
CA THR A 131 1.57 0.02 9.71
C THR A 131 2.31 -0.11 8.40
N THR A 132 3.30 -1.01 8.37
CA THR A 132 3.97 -1.43 7.15
C THR A 132 3.16 -2.55 6.51
N VAL A 133 2.81 -2.41 5.23
CA VAL A 133 1.95 -3.36 4.50
C VAL A 133 2.54 -3.74 3.15
N ARG A 134 2.06 -4.82 2.55
CA ARG A 134 2.45 -5.18 1.18
C ARG A 134 1.80 -4.24 0.16
N VAL A 135 2.44 -4.07 -1.00
CA VAL A 135 1.91 -3.25 -2.12
C VAL A 135 0.46 -3.62 -2.47
N SER A 136 0.16 -4.92 -2.60
CA SER A 136 -1.18 -5.38 -2.95
C SER A 136 -2.24 -5.06 -1.89
N GLU A 137 -1.89 -5.20 -0.61
CA GLU A 137 -2.77 -4.86 0.52
C GLU A 137 -3.00 -3.35 0.61
N TYR A 138 -1.96 -2.55 0.36
CA TYR A 138 -2.04 -1.10 0.30
C TYR A 138 -2.99 -0.65 -0.82
N ILE A 139 -2.81 -1.19 -2.03
CA ILE A 139 -3.67 -0.85 -3.19
C ILE A 139 -5.12 -1.25 -2.92
N ASP A 140 -5.36 -2.44 -2.38
CA ASP A 140 -6.71 -2.89 -2.06
C ASP A 140 -7.40 -1.96 -1.05
N THR A 141 -6.69 -1.64 0.05
CA THR A 141 -7.23 -0.84 1.15
C THR A 141 -7.46 0.62 0.79
N MET A 142 -6.49 1.23 0.10
CA MET A 142 -6.47 2.66 -0.19
C MET A 142 -7.17 3.02 -1.51
N PHE A 143 -7.39 2.05 -2.42
CA PHE A 143 -7.94 2.33 -3.75
C PHE A 143 -9.07 1.39 -4.16
N SER A 144 -8.95 0.07 -3.94
CA SER A 144 -9.93 -0.88 -4.51
C SER A 144 -11.22 -1.06 -3.71
N ARG A 145 -11.25 -0.75 -2.41
CA ARG A 145 -12.46 -0.88 -1.57
C ARG A 145 -13.44 0.29 -1.66
N GLU A 146 -13.19 1.28 -2.52
CA GLU A 146 -14.09 2.42 -2.66
C GLU A 146 -15.26 2.09 -3.61
N PRO A 147 -16.52 2.33 -3.21
CA PRO A 147 -17.68 2.08 -4.06
C PRO A 147 -17.70 3.00 -5.29
N GLU A 148 -18.48 2.65 -6.31
CA GLU A 148 -18.72 3.55 -7.47
C GLU A 148 -19.85 4.55 -7.18
N CYS A 149 -19.71 5.76 -7.71
CA CYS A 149 -20.67 6.83 -7.53
C CYS A 149 -21.89 6.56 -8.40
N SER A 150 -23.02 6.25 -7.75
CA SER A 150 -24.31 6.20 -8.44
C SER A 150 -24.85 7.58 -8.84
N LYS A 151 -24.29 8.67 -8.30
CA LYS A 151 -24.68 10.07 -8.54
C LYS A 151 -23.43 10.99 -8.48
N PRO A 152 -23.47 12.19 -9.11
CA PRO A 152 -22.38 13.16 -8.99
C PRO A 152 -22.08 13.48 -7.52
N ILE A 153 -20.80 13.57 -7.16
CA ILE A 153 -20.35 13.93 -5.81
C ILE A 153 -20.86 15.35 -5.49
N ARG A 154 -21.82 15.44 -4.57
CA ARG A 154 -22.36 16.72 -4.06
C ARG A 154 -21.95 17.02 -2.63
N ASP A 155 -21.34 16.04 -1.96
CA ASP A 155 -20.91 16.10 -0.56
C ASP A 155 -19.51 15.50 -0.46
N LEU A 156 -18.60 16.21 0.22
CA LEU A 156 -17.22 15.79 0.46
C LEU A 156 -17.12 14.62 1.46
N SER A 157 -18.22 14.21 2.09
CA SER A 157 -18.28 13.03 2.95
C SER A 157 -18.68 11.74 2.21
N THR A 158 -19.05 11.81 0.93
CA THR A 158 -19.44 10.64 0.13
C THR A 158 -18.31 10.28 -0.83
N PHE A 159 -17.54 9.24 -0.48
CA PHE A 159 -16.43 8.71 -1.28
C PHE A 159 -16.93 7.63 -2.21
N CYS A 160 -16.86 7.86 -3.51
CA CYS A 160 -17.35 6.86 -4.46
C CYS A 160 -16.72 6.92 -5.87
N VAL A 161 -15.42 7.18 -6.01
CA VAL A 161 -14.79 7.16 -7.36
C VAL A 161 -14.83 5.77 -7.99
N GLY A 162 -14.79 4.71 -7.18
CA GLY A 162 -14.79 3.33 -7.65
C GLY A 162 -13.40 2.82 -8.02
N ALA A 163 -13.16 1.55 -7.69
CA ALA A 163 -11.88 0.87 -7.91
C ALA A 163 -11.37 0.98 -9.36
N GLN A 164 -12.24 0.74 -10.34
CA GLN A 164 -11.87 0.74 -11.76
C GLN A 164 -11.40 2.11 -12.23
N GLN A 165 -12.11 3.16 -11.86
CA GLN A 165 -11.72 4.52 -12.22
C GLN A 165 -10.39 4.89 -11.56
N LYS A 166 -10.18 4.53 -10.28
CA LYS A 166 -8.91 4.77 -9.61
C LYS A 166 -7.75 4.02 -10.29
N LEU A 167 -7.92 2.74 -10.60
CA LEU A 167 -6.90 1.96 -11.31
C LEU A 167 -6.56 2.57 -12.68
N ALA A 168 -7.55 3.16 -13.36
CA ALA A 168 -7.38 3.77 -14.68
C ALA A 168 -6.73 5.16 -14.64
N THR A 169 -7.04 6.00 -13.65
CA THR A 169 -6.62 7.42 -13.66
C THR A 169 -5.43 7.73 -12.76
N TYR A 170 -5.03 6.82 -11.88
CA TYR A 170 -3.99 7.07 -10.90
C TYR A 170 -2.62 6.73 -11.46
N LEU A 171 -1.71 7.68 -11.33
CA LEU A 171 -0.33 7.58 -11.77
C LEU A 171 0.58 7.50 -10.56
N TRP A 172 1.50 6.53 -10.59
CA TRP A 172 2.59 6.36 -9.65
C TRP A 172 3.87 6.81 -10.34
N GLU A 173 4.39 7.96 -9.92
CA GLU A 173 5.72 8.43 -10.29
C GLU A 173 6.71 7.83 -9.28
N ILE A 174 7.48 6.83 -9.72
CA ILE A 174 8.41 6.06 -8.89
C ILE A 174 9.83 6.57 -9.14
N SER A 175 10.47 7.10 -8.11
CA SER A 175 11.81 7.67 -8.18
C SER A 175 12.77 6.96 -7.22
N PRO A 176 14.02 6.70 -7.64
CA PRO A 176 15.09 6.30 -6.72
C PRO A 176 15.24 7.31 -5.58
N VAL A 177 15.54 6.81 -4.38
CA VAL A 177 15.84 7.66 -3.23
C VAL A 177 17.23 8.31 -3.32
N THR A 178 18.15 7.64 -4.03
CA THR A 178 19.58 7.97 -4.05
C THR A 178 20.06 8.67 -5.32
N GLU A 179 19.24 8.75 -6.36
CA GLU A 179 19.66 9.18 -7.69
C GLU A 179 18.79 10.31 -8.23
N THR A 180 19.36 11.11 -9.15
CA THR A 180 18.65 12.18 -9.88
C THR A 180 17.95 11.66 -11.14
N ASP A 181 17.80 10.35 -11.26
CA ASP A 181 17.22 9.72 -12.42
C ASP A 181 15.77 10.14 -12.60
N ARG A 182 15.32 10.10 -13.87
CA ARG A 182 13.95 10.46 -14.18
C ARG A 182 12.99 9.48 -13.50
N PRO A 183 11.91 9.96 -12.87
CA PRO A 183 10.88 9.09 -12.34
C PRO A 183 10.35 8.14 -13.41
N THR A 184 10.12 6.89 -13.03
CA THR A 184 9.35 5.95 -13.85
C THR A 184 7.88 6.16 -13.56
N GLU A 185 7.09 6.44 -14.59
CA GLU A 185 5.64 6.60 -14.45
C GLU A 185 4.94 5.29 -14.76
N LEU A 186 4.14 4.81 -13.80
CA LEU A 186 3.32 3.61 -13.95
C LEU A 186 1.88 3.89 -13.54
N ARG A 187 0.93 3.31 -14.26
CA ARG A 187 -0.45 3.21 -13.80
C ARG A 187 -0.54 2.19 -12.67
N MET A 188 -1.49 2.38 -11.77
CA MET A 188 -1.66 1.50 -10.61
C MET A 188 -1.85 0.01 -10.98
N GLY A 189 -2.52 -0.27 -12.10
CA GLY A 189 -2.63 -1.64 -12.62
C GLY A 189 -1.28 -2.26 -12.98
N GLU A 190 -0.37 -1.48 -13.56
CA GLU A 190 0.99 -1.90 -13.92
C GLU A 190 1.87 -2.08 -12.68
N VAL A 191 1.66 -1.26 -11.63
CA VAL A 191 2.32 -1.44 -10.34
C VAL A 191 1.98 -2.80 -9.74
N LEU A 192 0.72 -3.24 -9.78
CA LEU A 192 0.34 -4.56 -9.28
C LEU A 192 1.07 -5.71 -10.00
N ASP A 193 1.31 -5.57 -11.30
CA ASP A 193 2.01 -6.58 -12.09
C ASP A 193 3.50 -6.69 -11.75
N LEU A 194 4.13 -5.64 -11.23
CA LEU A 194 5.52 -5.67 -10.77
C LEU A 194 5.73 -6.50 -9.49
N PHE A 195 4.68 -6.75 -8.72
CA PHE A 195 4.75 -7.41 -7.41
C PHE A 195 3.94 -8.71 -7.33
N ARG A 196 3.58 -9.29 -8.49
CA ARG A 196 2.96 -10.62 -8.63
C ARG A 196 4.01 -11.70 -8.83
#